data_AF-A7BBL4-F1
#
_entry.id   AF-A7BBL4-F1
#
_cell.length_a   1.000
_cell.length_b   1.000
_cell.length_c   1.000
_cell.angle_alpha   90.00
_cell.angle_beta   90.00
_cell.angle_gamma   90.00
#
_symmetry.space_group_name_H-M   'P 1'
#
loop_
_entity.id
_entity.type
_entity.pdbx_description
1 polymer ?
#
loop_
_entity_poly.entity_id
_entity_poly.type
_entity_poly.pdbx_seq_one_letter_code
_entity_poly.pdbx_strand_id
1 'polypeptide(L)'
;MVLNTQSSFDLFSQEECRDRAHGVRSEMLVRLTEWREHNDNMPARRAEALIRAADPGCDNPAEAALLWVLKSVSAFEVVTQFEIVVNGRRYFADIAIPGLMIIFEFDGIGKLGKNEADFARAKRDWIQRENDLRGAGWTIYRFSWPDYEDLTQLRAWVTELLAPYQASIPASAQRLWAVPTQACDGPNRRFHMGTSRRWSQGSCA
;
A
#
# COMPACT_ATOMS: atom_id res chain seq x y z
N MET A 1 1.74 10.65 5.62
CA MET A 1 0.66 10.76 4.60
C MET A 1 -0.45 11.71 5.11
N VAL A 2 -1.18 12.47 4.26
CA VAL A 2 -2.16 13.48 4.74
C VAL A 2 -3.26 12.90 5.63
N LEU A 3 -3.99 11.87 5.17
CA LEU A 3 -5.06 11.27 5.97
C LEU A 3 -4.52 10.67 7.27
N ASN A 4 -3.42 9.91 7.20
CA ASN A 4 -2.74 9.33 8.35
C ASN A 4 -2.40 10.38 9.43
N THR A 5 -1.76 11.48 9.02
CA THR A 5 -1.34 12.54 9.95
C THR A 5 -2.54 13.28 10.53
N GLN A 6 -3.52 13.64 9.70
CA GLN A 6 -4.70 14.40 10.15
C GLN A 6 -5.65 13.57 11.02
N SER A 7 -5.65 12.25 10.86
CA SER A 7 -6.42 11.35 11.73
C SER A 7 -5.65 10.91 12.98
N SER A 8 -4.37 11.25 13.10
CA SER A 8 -3.47 10.70 14.12
C SER A 8 -3.56 9.18 14.17
N PHE A 9 -3.34 8.53 13.02
CA PHE A 9 -3.54 7.08 12.90
C PHE A 9 -2.64 6.30 13.86
N ASP A 10 -3.25 5.39 14.61
CA ASP A 10 -2.60 4.49 15.56
C ASP A 10 -3.02 3.05 15.28
N LEU A 11 -2.05 2.13 15.31
CA LEU A 11 -2.27 0.71 14.97
C LEU A 11 -3.22 0.01 15.94
N PHE A 12 -3.29 0.47 17.19
CA PHE A 12 -4.06 -0.16 18.25
C PHE A 12 -5.43 0.49 18.45
N SER A 13 -5.67 1.64 17.83
CA SER A 13 -6.88 2.46 17.95
C SER A 13 -7.49 2.76 16.56
N GLN A 14 -7.44 1.79 15.64
CA GLN A 14 -7.74 2.01 14.23
C GLN A 14 -9.16 2.50 13.95
N GLU A 15 -10.15 2.02 14.70
CA GLU A 15 -11.56 2.40 14.52
C GLU A 15 -11.73 3.91 14.69
N GLU A 16 -11.32 4.46 15.84
CA GLU A 16 -11.37 5.89 16.11
C GLU A 16 -10.56 6.72 15.10
N CYS A 17 -9.40 6.21 14.70
CA CYS A 17 -8.55 6.87 13.69
C CYS A 17 -9.24 6.92 12.32
N ARG A 18 -9.88 5.83 11.92
CA ARG A 18 -10.61 5.74 10.65
C ARG A 18 -11.83 6.66 10.67
N ASP A 19 -12.53 6.77 11.79
CA ASP A 19 -13.63 7.74 11.98
C ASP A 19 -13.17 9.18 11.82
N ARG A 20 -12.05 9.57 12.44
CA ARG A 20 -11.45 10.89 12.22
C ARG A 20 -11.07 11.09 10.75
N ALA A 21 -10.49 10.08 10.11
CA ALA A 21 -10.17 10.13 8.69
C ALA A 21 -11.41 10.26 7.80
N HIS A 22 -12.56 9.70 8.20
CA HIS A 22 -13.84 9.93 7.50
C HIS A 22 -14.26 11.40 7.53
N GLY A 23 -14.06 12.09 8.66
CA GLY A 23 -14.27 13.54 8.76
C GLY A 23 -13.37 14.33 7.80
N VAL A 24 -12.05 14.09 7.85
CA VAL A 24 -11.07 14.74 6.97
C VAL A 24 -11.37 14.48 5.49
N ARG A 25 -11.71 13.22 5.14
CA ARG A 25 -12.08 12.85 3.77
C ARG A 25 -13.33 13.60 3.30
N SER A 26 -14.33 13.74 4.17
CA SER A 26 -15.56 14.46 3.84
C SER A 26 -15.28 15.93 3.55
N GLU A 27 -14.43 16.57 4.35
CA GLU A 27 -13.99 17.94 4.11
C GLU A 27 -13.22 18.10 2.79
N MET A 28 -12.31 17.17 2.48
CA MET A 28 -11.60 17.17 1.19
C MET A 28 -12.56 17.08 -0.01
N LEU A 29 -13.61 16.28 0.09
CA LEU A 29 -14.62 16.13 -0.96
C LEU A 29 -15.50 17.38 -1.12
N VAL A 30 -15.84 18.06 -0.02
CA VAL A 30 -16.54 19.35 -0.06
C VAL A 30 -15.68 20.38 -0.80
N ARG A 31 -14.42 20.55 -0.38
CA ARG A 31 -13.49 21.50 -1.03
C ARG A 31 -13.27 21.18 -2.51
N LEU A 32 -13.20 19.89 -2.89
CA LEU A 32 -13.10 19.48 -4.29
C LEU A 32 -14.34 19.90 -5.09
N THR A 33 -15.53 19.82 -4.49
CA THR A 33 -16.79 20.22 -5.12
C THR A 33 -16.82 21.74 -5.36
N GLU A 34 -16.49 22.53 -4.33
CA GLU A 34 -16.40 23.99 -4.42
C GLU A 34 -15.36 24.43 -5.45
N TRP A 35 -14.21 23.74 -5.51
CA TRP A 35 -13.16 24.05 -6.48
C TRP A 35 -13.60 23.79 -7.91
N ARG A 36 -14.36 22.71 -8.14
CA ARG A 36 -14.92 22.36 -9.45
C ARG A 36 -15.87 23.44 -9.98
N GLU A 37 -16.66 24.06 -9.11
CA GLU A 37 -17.61 25.13 -9.51
C GLU A 37 -16.91 26.36 -10.09
N HIS A 38 -15.63 26.55 -9.78
CA HIS A 38 -14.84 27.69 -10.22
C HIS A 38 -13.78 27.32 -11.27
N ASN A 39 -13.67 26.04 -11.68
CA ASN A 39 -12.62 25.53 -12.56
C ASN A 39 -13.12 24.42 -13.51
N ASP A 40 -13.46 24.77 -14.74
CA ASP A 40 -14.06 23.85 -15.72
C ASP A 40 -13.12 22.76 -16.27
N ASN A 41 -11.81 22.88 -16.08
CA ASN A 41 -10.80 22.00 -16.70
C ASN A 41 -10.15 20.97 -15.76
N MET A 42 -10.69 20.75 -14.55
CA MET A 42 -10.13 19.74 -13.63
C MET A 42 -10.74 18.34 -13.87
N PRO A 43 -9.95 17.25 -13.85
CA PRO A 43 -10.46 15.88 -13.75
C PRO A 43 -11.04 15.56 -12.34
N ALA A 44 -12.09 16.28 -11.93
CA ALA A 44 -12.67 16.22 -10.58
C ALA A 44 -13.14 14.80 -10.20
N ARG A 45 -13.70 14.04 -11.15
CA ARG A 45 -14.10 12.64 -10.91
C ARG A 45 -12.94 11.75 -10.50
N ARG A 46 -11.75 11.96 -11.07
CA ARG A 46 -10.55 11.18 -10.72
C ARG A 46 -10.03 11.58 -9.35
N ALA A 47 -10.00 12.87 -9.05
CA ALA A 47 -9.62 13.37 -7.73
C ALA A 47 -10.54 12.82 -6.64
N GLU A 48 -11.85 12.84 -6.87
CA GLU A 48 -12.85 12.25 -5.97
C GLU A 48 -12.58 10.76 -5.74
N ALA A 49 -12.36 9.99 -6.82
CA ALA A 49 -12.09 8.57 -6.71
C ALA A 49 -10.81 8.27 -5.90
N LEU A 50 -9.76 9.07 -6.09
CA LEU A 50 -8.51 8.96 -5.33
C LEU A 50 -8.70 9.31 -3.85
N ILE A 51 -9.42 10.40 -3.53
CA ILE A 51 -9.73 10.78 -2.15
C ILE A 51 -10.52 9.68 -1.44
N ARG A 52 -11.49 9.07 -2.13
CA ARG A 52 -12.29 7.95 -1.59
C ARG A 52 -11.46 6.68 -1.41
N ALA A 53 -10.53 6.41 -2.32
CA ALA A 53 -9.66 5.23 -2.23
C ALA A 53 -8.53 5.37 -1.21
N ALA A 54 -8.11 6.60 -0.91
CA ALA A 54 -7.07 6.89 0.07
C ALA A 54 -7.47 6.46 1.48
N ASP A 55 -6.48 5.98 2.23
CA ASP A 55 -6.68 5.33 3.51
C ASP A 55 -5.65 5.82 4.55
N PRO A 56 -6.05 6.09 5.80
CA PRO A 56 -5.14 6.57 6.83
C PRO A 56 -4.11 5.52 7.29
N GLY A 57 -4.31 4.24 6.99
CA GLY A 57 -3.35 3.19 7.34
C GLY A 57 -2.05 3.22 6.53
N CYS A 58 -1.98 3.98 5.44
CA CYS A 58 -0.72 4.20 4.72
C CYS A 58 0.15 5.22 5.47
N ASP A 59 1.32 4.80 5.93
CA ASP A 59 2.28 5.63 6.65
C ASP A 59 3.08 6.51 5.68
N ASN A 60 3.52 5.91 4.58
CA ASN A 60 4.40 6.54 3.58
C ASN A 60 3.81 6.53 2.15
N PRO A 61 4.39 7.30 1.21
CA PRO A 61 3.91 7.34 -0.18
C PRO A 61 4.01 6.03 -0.95
N ALA A 62 4.95 5.14 -0.61
CA ALA A 62 5.10 3.85 -1.29
C ALA A 62 3.90 2.93 -0.96
N GLU A 63 3.50 2.85 0.31
CA GLU A 63 2.29 2.14 0.72
C GLU A 63 1.04 2.70 0.04
N ALA A 64 0.93 4.03 -0.09
CA ALA A 64 -0.20 4.65 -0.77
C ALA A 64 -0.25 4.32 -2.27
N ALA A 65 0.91 4.29 -2.92
CA ALA A 65 1.02 3.89 -4.33
C ALA A 65 0.67 2.40 -4.53
N LEU A 66 1.16 1.53 -3.64
CA LEU A 66 0.82 0.10 -3.66
C LEU A 66 -0.67 -0.13 -3.41
N LEU A 67 -1.26 0.55 -2.43
CA LEU A 67 -2.69 0.51 -2.16
C LEU A 67 -3.50 0.91 -3.39
N TRP A 68 -3.09 1.96 -4.09
CA TRP A 68 -3.73 2.40 -5.32
C TRP A 68 -3.65 1.31 -6.41
N VAL A 69 -2.48 0.72 -6.64
CA VAL A 69 -2.31 -0.39 -7.59
C VAL A 69 -3.23 -1.55 -7.23
N LEU A 70 -3.18 -2.04 -5.99
CA LEU A 70 -3.99 -3.15 -5.48
C LEU A 70 -5.49 -2.88 -5.64
N LYS A 71 -5.98 -1.72 -5.18
CA LYS A 71 -7.39 -1.33 -5.33
C LYS A 71 -7.83 -1.16 -6.78
N SER A 72 -6.89 -0.92 -7.71
CA SER A 72 -7.20 -0.75 -9.13
C SER A 72 -7.40 -2.07 -9.91
N VAL A 73 -7.10 -3.19 -9.26
CA VAL A 73 -7.18 -4.53 -9.86
C VAL A 73 -7.94 -5.55 -9.00
N SER A 74 -8.10 -5.32 -7.70
CA SER A 74 -8.73 -6.27 -6.79
C SER A 74 -10.26 -6.25 -6.87
N ALA A 75 -10.87 -7.43 -6.93
CA ALA A 75 -12.29 -7.66 -6.64
C ALA A 75 -12.58 -7.88 -5.15
N PHE A 76 -11.53 -8.12 -4.37
CA PHE A 76 -11.59 -8.38 -2.94
C PHE A 76 -11.31 -7.13 -2.13
N GLU A 77 -11.73 -7.15 -0.87
CA GLU A 77 -11.41 -6.10 0.08
C GLU A 77 -9.89 -6.00 0.28
N VAL A 78 -9.36 -4.78 0.10
CA VAL A 78 -7.95 -4.44 0.32
C VAL A 78 -7.89 -3.57 1.57
N VAL A 79 -7.28 -4.09 2.64
CA VAL A 79 -7.27 -3.47 3.97
C VAL A 79 -5.84 -3.07 4.34
N THR A 80 -5.64 -1.83 4.76
CA THR A 80 -4.36 -1.34 5.28
C THR A 80 -4.22 -1.66 6.77
N GLN A 81 -2.99 -1.88 7.23
CA GLN A 81 -2.68 -2.14 8.64
C GLN A 81 -3.56 -3.24 9.24
N PHE A 82 -3.82 -4.30 8.47
CA PHE A 82 -4.74 -5.36 8.87
C PHE A 82 -4.17 -6.11 10.06
N GLU A 83 -4.96 -6.20 11.14
CA GLU A 83 -4.57 -6.91 12.34
C GLU A 83 -4.70 -8.42 12.16
N ILE A 84 -3.61 -9.14 12.46
CA ILE A 84 -3.55 -10.59 12.41
C ILE A 84 -3.09 -11.09 13.77
N VAL A 85 -3.91 -11.92 14.41
CA VAL A 85 -3.60 -12.54 15.69
C VAL A 85 -3.21 -14.00 15.49
N VAL A 86 -1.96 -14.35 15.79
CA VAL A 86 -1.43 -15.72 15.69
C VAL A 86 -0.68 -16.05 16.98
N ASN A 87 -0.93 -17.21 17.58
CA ASN A 87 -0.22 -17.67 18.78
C ASN A 87 -0.18 -16.63 19.93
N GLY A 88 -1.25 -15.86 20.10
CA GLY A 88 -1.34 -14.80 21.12
C GLY A 88 -0.53 -13.53 20.80
N ARG A 89 0.08 -13.44 19.62
CA ARG A 89 0.81 -12.26 19.13
C ARG A 89 -0.04 -11.52 18.12
N ARG A 90 0.03 -10.19 18.16
CA ARG A 90 -0.64 -9.29 17.21
C ARG A 90 0.39 -8.80 16.19
N TYR A 91 0.06 -8.93 14.91
CA TYR A 91 0.81 -8.39 13.79
C TYR A 91 -0.07 -7.45 13.00
N PHE A 92 0.55 -6.44 12.39
CA PHE A 92 -0.12 -5.57 11.44
C PHE A 92 0.58 -5.73 10.09
N ALA A 93 -0.21 -5.96 9.06
CA ALA A 93 0.24 -6.04 7.68
C ALA A 93 -0.01 -4.69 7.00
N ASP A 94 1.00 -4.09 6.35
CA ASP A 94 0.88 -2.79 5.70
C ASP A 94 -0.37 -2.74 4.81
N ILE A 95 -0.54 -3.78 3.97
CA ILE A 95 -1.76 -4.03 3.20
C ILE A 95 -2.03 -5.53 3.16
N ALA A 96 -3.30 -5.92 3.29
CA ALA A 96 -3.74 -7.30 3.15
C ALA A 96 -4.97 -7.40 2.25
N ILE A 97 -5.14 -8.58 1.66
CA ILE A 97 -6.42 -9.06 1.11
C ILE A 97 -6.86 -10.22 2.01
N PRO A 98 -7.64 -9.94 3.08
CA PRO A 98 -7.94 -10.94 4.11
C PRO A 98 -8.65 -12.17 3.56
N GLY A 99 -9.59 -11.98 2.63
CA GLY A 99 -10.34 -13.07 2.00
C GLY A 99 -9.48 -14.05 1.19
N LEU A 100 -8.24 -13.68 0.87
CA LEU A 100 -7.27 -14.52 0.16
C LEU A 100 -6.08 -14.94 1.02
N MET A 101 -5.99 -14.47 2.26
CA MET A 101 -4.83 -14.63 3.14
C MET A 101 -3.52 -14.15 2.48
N ILE A 102 -3.57 -13.00 1.79
CA ILE A 102 -2.39 -12.38 1.15
C ILE A 102 -2.02 -11.09 1.87
N ILE A 103 -0.73 -10.93 2.15
CA ILE A 103 -0.10 -9.74 2.73
C ILE A 103 0.83 -9.12 1.68
N PHE A 104 0.83 -7.80 1.61
CA PHE A 104 1.75 -6.99 0.84
C PHE A 104 2.48 -6.03 1.80
N GLU A 105 3.81 -6.09 1.83
CA GLU A 105 4.66 -5.26 2.71
C GLU A 105 5.60 -4.40 1.90
N PHE A 106 5.85 -3.18 2.36
CA PHE A 106 6.88 -2.33 1.80
C PHE A 106 8.16 -2.40 2.66
N ASP A 107 9.23 -2.96 2.09
CA ASP A 107 10.56 -2.97 2.71
C ASP A 107 11.33 -1.73 2.26
N GLY A 108 11.24 -0.67 3.07
CA GLY A 108 12.13 0.47 2.94
C GLY A 108 13.57 0.06 3.25
N ILE A 109 14.51 0.41 2.37
CA ILE A 109 15.95 0.15 2.56
C ILE A 109 16.39 0.62 3.96
N GLY A 110 16.56 -0.33 4.88
CA GLY A 110 17.18 -0.12 6.19
C GLY A 110 16.23 -0.09 7.39
N LYS A 111 15.92 -1.27 7.95
CA LYS A 111 15.55 -1.41 9.37
C LYS A 111 16.36 -2.53 10.02
N LEU A 112 17.67 -2.31 10.14
CA LEU A 112 18.53 -3.14 10.97
C LEU A 112 19.34 -2.21 11.88
N GLY A 113 19.21 -2.43 13.20
CA GLY A 113 19.50 -1.47 14.27
C GLY A 113 20.94 -0.92 14.35
N LYS A 114 21.15 0.03 15.27
CA LYS A 114 22.42 0.77 15.42
C LYS A 114 23.53 -0.02 16.13
N ASN A 115 23.23 -1.16 16.75
CA ASN A 115 24.19 -2.05 17.41
C ASN A 115 23.87 -3.54 17.17
N GLU A 116 24.83 -4.42 17.44
CA GLU A 116 24.77 -5.86 17.12
C GLU A 116 23.71 -6.63 17.93
N ALA A 117 23.45 -6.22 19.17
CA ALA A 117 22.44 -6.85 20.02
C ALA A 117 21.01 -6.53 19.57
N ASP A 118 20.75 -5.26 19.21
CA ASP A 118 19.47 -4.82 18.65
C ASP A 118 19.23 -5.43 17.28
N PHE A 119 20.30 -5.59 16.48
CA PHE A 119 20.25 -6.31 15.21
C PHE A 119 19.83 -7.78 15.41
N ALA A 120 20.46 -8.50 16.34
CA ALA A 120 20.15 -9.89 16.60
C ALA A 120 18.73 -10.09 17.15
N ARG A 121 18.21 -9.13 17.92
CA ARG A 121 16.81 -9.13 18.38
C ARG A 121 15.85 -8.85 17.23
N ALA A 122 16.05 -7.78 16.47
CA ALA A 122 15.20 -7.42 15.33
C ALA A 122 15.13 -8.54 14.29
N LYS A 123 16.26 -9.20 14.01
CA LYS A 123 16.31 -10.37 13.13
C LYS A 123 15.48 -11.54 13.67
N ARG A 124 15.56 -11.85 14.96
CA ARG A 124 14.75 -12.91 15.58
C ARG A 124 13.26 -12.58 15.53
N ASP A 125 12.89 -11.36 15.86
CA ASP A 125 11.49 -10.93 15.83
C ASP A 125 10.92 -10.97 14.40
N TRP A 126 11.74 -10.59 13.41
CA TRP A 126 11.38 -10.69 11.99
C TRP A 126 11.18 -12.14 11.54
N ILE A 127 12.12 -13.06 11.88
CA ILE A 127 11.99 -14.50 11.57
C ILE A 127 10.75 -15.08 12.25
N GLN A 128 10.53 -14.76 13.53
CA GLN A 128 9.38 -15.25 14.28
C GLN A 128 8.07 -14.79 13.66
N ARG A 129 7.95 -13.50 13.32
CA ARG A 129 6.78 -12.94 12.65
C ARG A 129 6.51 -13.64 11.31
N GLU A 130 7.54 -13.83 10.49
CA GLU A 130 7.37 -14.48 9.20
C GLU A 130 6.92 -15.94 9.35
N ASN A 131 7.50 -16.68 10.31
CA ASN A 131 7.09 -18.05 10.60
C ASN A 131 5.65 -18.12 11.12
N ASP A 132 5.25 -17.23 12.03
CA ASP A 132 3.89 -17.21 12.57
C ASP A 132 2.87 -16.93 11.46
N LEU A 133 3.10 -15.91 10.63
CA LEU A 133 2.19 -15.54 9.55
C LEU A 133 2.11 -16.64 8.49
N ARG A 134 3.24 -17.16 8.00
CA ARG A 134 3.25 -18.24 7.01
C ARG A 134 2.68 -19.53 7.56
N GLY A 135 3.00 -19.87 8.82
CA GLY A 135 2.45 -21.04 9.51
C GLY A 135 0.94 -20.96 9.71
N ALA A 136 0.39 -19.75 9.85
CA ALA A 136 -1.05 -19.51 9.87
C ALA A 136 -1.70 -19.49 8.47
N GLY A 137 -0.95 -19.72 7.38
CA GLY A 137 -1.46 -19.82 6.02
C GLY A 137 -1.36 -18.53 5.20
N TRP A 138 -0.75 -17.47 5.73
CA TRP A 138 -0.60 -16.21 4.99
C TRP A 138 0.51 -16.30 3.94
N THR A 139 0.21 -15.78 2.75
CA THR A 139 1.21 -15.54 1.70
C THR A 139 1.69 -14.08 1.79
N ILE A 140 3.01 -13.88 1.86
CA ILE A 140 3.61 -12.55 2.03
C ILE A 140 4.39 -12.18 0.77
N TYR A 141 4.03 -11.05 0.16
CA TYR A 141 4.77 -10.40 -0.92
C TYR A 141 5.41 -9.11 -0.40
N ARG A 142 6.68 -8.89 -0.73
CA ARG A 142 7.43 -7.71 -0.31
C ARG A 142 7.83 -6.88 -1.51
N PHE A 143 7.69 -5.56 -1.38
CA PHE A 143 8.01 -4.58 -2.38
C PHE A 143 9.09 -3.66 -1.83
N SER A 144 9.96 -3.26 -2.72
CA SER A 144 11.04 -2.32 -2.47
C SER A 144 10.87 -1.14 -3.43
N TRP A 145 11.68 -0.10 -3.26
CA TRP A 145 11.66 1.03 -4.18
C TRP A 145 11.74 0.60 -5.66
N PRO A 146 12.70 -0.21 -6.12
CA PRO A 146 12.79 -0.65 -7.52
C PRO A 146 11.48 -1.14 -8.18
N ASP A 147 10.57 -1.75 -7.42
CA ASP A 147 9.29 -2.26 -7.96
C ASP A 147 8.35 -1.14 -8.45
N TYR A 148 8.61 0.11 -8.08
CA TYR A 148 7.84 1.30 -8.47
C TYR A 148 8.43 2.03 -9.69
N GLU A 149 9.50 1.51 -10.32
CA GLU A 149 10.08 2.12 -11.53
C GLU A 149 9.11 2.07 -12.71
N ASP A 150 8.26 1.03 -12.74
CA ASP A 150 7.23 0.85 -13.74
C ASP A 150 5.92 0.42 -13.06
N LEU A 151 5.08 1.40 -12.74
CA LEU A 151 3.78 1.17 -12.11
C LEU A 151 2.83 0.38 -13.03
N THR A 152 3.01 0.44 -14.34
CA THR A 152 2.21 -0.33 -15.29
C THR A 152 2.57 -1.81 -15.21
N GLN A 153 3.87 -2.11 -15.15
CA GLN A 153 4.37 -3.47 -14.93
C GLN A 153 3.97 -4.00 -13.55
N LEU A 154 4.11 -3.19 -12.50
CA LEU A 154 3.66 -3.58 -11.15
C LEU A 154 2.16 -3.93 -11.15
N ARG A 155 1.32 -3.11 -11.80
CA ARG A 155 -0.11 -3.41 -11.93
C ARG A 155 -0.39 -4.68 -12.72
N ALA A 156 0.32 -4.92 -13.82
CA ALA A 156 0.18 -6.14 -14.61
C ALA A 156 0.51 -7.37 -13.76
N TRP A 157 1.62 -7.32 -13.01
CA TRP A 157 2.02 -8.38 -12.11
C TRP A 157 0.98 -8.65 -11.02
N VAL A 158 0.42 -7.62 -10.36
CA VAL A 158 -0.66 -7.82 -9.37
C VAL A 158 -1.89 -8.43 -10.03
N THR A 159 -2.21 -8.02 -11.27
CA THR A 159 -3.35 -8.59 -12.02
C THR A 159 -3.16 -10.09 -12.24
N GLU A 160 -1.96 -10.52 -12.65
CA GLU A 160 -1.62 -11.93 -12.83
C GLU A 160 -1.66 -12.70 -11.51
N LEU A 161 -1.14 -12.12 -10.43
CA LEU A 161 -1.17 -12.70 -9.09
C LEU A 161 -2.61 -12.96 -8.62
N LEU A 162 -3.54 -12.04 -8.89
CA LEU A 162 -4.93 -12.17 -8.46
C LEU A 162 -5.81 -12.96 -9.43
N ALA A 163 -5.36 -13.23 -10.66
CA ALA A 163 -6.14 -13.91 -11.69
C ALA A 163 -6.75 -15.27 -11.24
N PRO A 164 -6.08 -16.11 -10.44
CA PRO A 164 -6.68 -17.36 -9.94
C PRO A 164 -7.89 -17.16 -9.03
N TYR A 165 -8.04 -15.98 -8.41
CA TYR A 165 -9.04 -15.71 -7.39
C TYR A 165 -10.23 -14.88 -7.88
N GLN A 166 -10.10 -14.20 -9.03
CA GLN A 166 -11.15 -13.34 -9.57
C GLN A 166 -11.28 -13.50 -11.09
N ALA A 167 -12.52 -13.70 -11.55
CA ALA A 167 -12.81 -13.83 -12.98
C ALA A 167 -12.61 -12.52 -13.76
N SER A 168 -12.78 -11.37 -13.10
CA SER A 168 -12.64 -10.05 -13.74
C SER A 168 -12.33 -8.97 -12.72
N ILE A 169 -11.67 -7.89 -13.16
CA ILE A 169 -11.48 -6.67 -12.37
C ILE A 169 -12.78 -5.86 -12.39
N PRO A 170 -13.37 -5.47 -11.24
CA PRO A 170 -14.59 -4.66 -11.21
C PRO A 170 -14.40 -3.30 -11.89
N ALA A 171 -15.45 -2.78 -12.53
CA ALA A 171 -15.39 -1.47 -13.19
C ALA A 171 -15.03 -0.32 -12.23
N SER A 172 -15.42 -0.42 -10.95
CA SER A 172 -15.01 0.54 -9.91
C SER A 172 -13.50 0.55 -9.68
N ALA A 173 -12.88 -0.63 -9.61
CA ALA A 173 -11.43 -0.78 -9.49
C ALA A 173 -10.71 -0.27 -10.75
N GLN A 174 -11.18 -0.63 -11.94
CA GLN A 174 -10.60 -0.15 -13.20
C GLN A 174 -10.59 1.38 -13.30
N ARG A 175 -11.64 2.06 -12.83
CA ARG A 175 -11.73 3.53 -12.83
C ARG A 175 -10.73 4.22 -11.91
N LEU A 176 -10.16 3.53 -10.93
CA LEU A 176 -9.08 4.08 -10.10
C LEU A 176 -7.78 4.14 -10.90
N TRP A 177 -7.57 3.23 -11.87
CA TRP A 177 -6.37 3.24 -12.68
C TRP A 177 -6.41 4.33 -13.74
N ALA A 178 -5.29 5.00 -13.89
CA ALA A 178 -4.94 5.64 -15.15
C ALA A 178 -3.43 5.81 -15.20
N VAL A 179 -2.89 5.59 -16.39
CA VAL A 179 -1.45 5.60 -16.67
C VAL A 179 -0.84 6.88 -16.07
N PRO A 180 0.17 6.76 -15.20
CA PRO A 180 0.90 7.91 -14.70
C PRO A 180 1.40 8.77 -15.87
N THR A 181 1.16 10.08 -15.80
CA THR A 181 1.64 10.98 -16.85
C THR A 181 3.16 11.16 -16.73
N GLN A 182 3.83 11.59 -17.80
CA GLN A 182 5.26 11.95 -17.75
C GLN A 182 5.58 13.03 -16.70
N ALA A 183 4.61 13.85 -16.29
CA ALA A 183 4.80 14.79 -15.18
C ALA A 183 4.90 14.10 -13.81
N CYS A 184 4.23 12.94 -13.65
CA CYS A 184 4.22 12.15 -12.42
C CYS A 184 5.31 11.06 -12.41
N ASP A 185 5.61 10.47 -13.57
CA ASP A 185 6.46 9.28 -13.71
C ASP A 185 7.52 9.42 -14.83
N GLY A 186 7.83 10.66 -15.21
CA GLY A 186 8.94 10.97 -16.12
C GLY A 186 10.23 11.31 -15.37
N PRO A 187 11.28 11.74 -16.09
CA PRO A 187 12.61 12.02 -15.51
C PRO A 187 12.61 13.06 -14.38
N ASN A 188 11.60 13.93 -14.33
CA ASN A 188 11.44 15.00 -13.36
C ASN A 188 10.48 14.65 -12.21
N ARG A 189 10.10 13.38 -12.05
CA ARG A 189 9.20 12.96 -10.97
C ARG A 189 9.79 13.32 -9.61
N ARG A 190 8.94 13.78 -8.68
CA ARG A 190 9.37 14.23 -7.33
C ARG A 190 9.96 13.10 -6.48
N PHE A 191 9.73 11.84 -6.84
CA PHE A 191 10.28 10.67 -6.19
C PHE A 191 11.29 9.99 -7.12
N HIS A 192 12.57 10.34 -6.95
CA HIS A 192 13.66 9.66 -7.65
C HIS A 192 14.07 8.43 -6.86
N MET A 193 14.17 7.28 -7.51
CA MET A 193 14.68 6.07 -6.87
C MET A 193 16.19 6.05 -7.08
N GLY A 194 16.94 5.99 -5.98
CA GLY A 194 18.38 5.81 -6.07
C GLY A 194 18.69 4.51 -6.78
N THR A 195 19.74 4.49 -7.61
CA THR A 195 20.25 3.29 -8.27
C THR A 195 20.77 2.27 -7.24
N SER A 196 19.88 1.50 -6.62
CA SER A 196 20.28 0.33 -5.84
C SER A 196 20.55 -0.81 -6.83
N ARG A 197 21.83 -1.16 -6.99
CA ARG A 197 22.28 -2.31 -7.79
C ARG A 197 21.50 -3.56 -7.39
N ARG A 198 20.90 -4.23 -8.37
CA ARG A 198 20.40 -5.61 -8.28
C ARG A 198 21.45 -6.46 -7.57
N TRP A 199 21.12 -7.04 -6.43
CA TRP A 199 21.80 -8.26 -5.98
C TRP A 199 21.24 -9.39 -6.84
N SER A 200 22.09 -9.88 -7.73
CA SER A 200 21.88 -11.08 -8.54
C SER A 200 21.41 -12.24 -7.65
N GLN A 201 20.29 -12.86 -8.03
CA GLN A 201 19.87 -14.14 -7.49
C GLN A 201 21.03 -15.14 -7.64
N GLY A 202 21.53 -15.63 -6.52
CA GLY A 202 22.43 -16.78 -6.50
C GLY A 202 21.60 -18.02 -6.82
N SER A 203 21.81 -18.58 -8.00
CA SER A 203 21.41 -19.94 -8.33
C SER A 203 22.16 -20.90 -7.39
N CYS A 204 21.45 -21.66 -6.58
CA CYS A 204 21.98 -22.89 -6.00
C CYS A 204 21.80 -24.02 -7.03
N ALA A 205 22.92 -24.43 -7.61
CA ALA A 205 23.18 -25.82 -7.92
C ALA A 205 23.98 -26.41 -6.75
#